data_AF-A0A5E4D6Q9-F1
#
_entry.id   AF-A0A5E4D6Q9-F1
#
_cell.length_a   1.000
_cell.length_b   1.000
_cell.length_c   1.000
_cell.angle_alpha   90.00
_cell.angle_beta   90.00
_cell.angle_gamma   90.00
#
_symmetry.space_group_name_H-M   'P 1'
#
loop_
_entity.id
_entity.type
_entity.pdbx_description
1 polymer ?
#
loop_
_entity_poly.entity_id
_entity_poly.type
_entity_poly.pdbx_seq_one_letter_code
_entity_poly.pdbx_strand_id
1 'polypeptide(L)' 'ALYFNLLGLWIILVCAVFSGLIMYSHFKDCDPWTSGMISAPDQLMPYFVMELFATMPGLPGLFVACAFSGTL' A
#
# COMPACT_ATOMS: atom_id res chain seq x y z
N ALA A 1 25.28 7.67 12.98
CA ALA A 1 24.51 7.94 11.74
C ALA A 1 24.05 6.65 11.05
N LEU A 2 24.97 5.74 10.70
CA LEU A 2 24.65 4.49 9.97
C LEU A 2 23.61 3.58 10.67
N TYR A 3 23.77 3.36 11.99
CA TYR A 3 22.84 2.52 12.76
C TYR A 3 21.41 3.08 12.85
N PHE A 4 21.25 4.40 12.89
CA PHE A 4 19.94 5.04 12.96
C PHE A 4 19.22 4.93 11.61
N ASN A 5 19.96 5.03 10.50
CA ASN A 5 19.43 4.81 9.16
C ASN A 5 19.04 3.33 8.94
N LEU A 6 19.88 2.39 9.43
CA LEU A 6 19.59 0.95 9.38
C LEU A 6 18.31 0.59 10.15
N LEU A 7 18.13 1.13 11.37
CA LEU A 7 16.91 0.95 12.15
C LEU A 7 15.68 1.52 11.43
N GLY A 8 15.80 2.71 10.84
CA GLY A 8 14.72 3.31 10.04
C GLY A 8 14.32 2.46 8.85
N LEU A 9 15.31 1.93 8.10
CA LEU A 9 15.06 1.05 6.96
C LEU A 9 14.33 -0.24 7.38
N TRP A 10 14.75 -0.86 8.49
CA TRP A 10 14.09 -2.05 9.01
C TRP A 10 12.62 -1.80 9.36
N ILE A 11 12.32 -0.67 10.01
CA ILE A 11 10.94 -0.31 10.37
C ILE A 11 10.10 -0.15 9.10
N ILE A 12 10.58 0.59 8.11
CA ILE A 12 9.85 0.83 6.86
C ILE A 12 9.63 -0.49 6.10
N LEU A 13 10.64 -1.36 6.03
CA LEU A 13 10.54 -2.67 5.39
C LEU A 13 9.49 -3.54 6.06
N VAL A 14 9.52 -3.62 7.39
CA VAL A 14 8.55 -4.42 8.15
C VAL A 14 7.13 -3.89 7.94
N CYS A 15 6.92 -2.58 7.98
CA CYS A 15 5.62 -1.96 7.68
C CYS A 15 5.15 -2.27 6.26
N ALA A 16 6.03 -2.21 5.26
CA ALA A 16 5.71 -2.50 3.86
C ALA A 16 5.35 -3.98 3.64
N VAL A 17 6.02 -4.90 4.32
CA VAL A 17 5.70 -6.33 4.26
C VAL A 17 4.34 -6.59 4.90
N PHE A 18 4.06 -5.99 6.06
CA PHE A 18 2.77 -6.13 6.71
C PHE A 18 1.62 -5.55 5.88
N SER A 19 1.79 -4.39 5.25
CA SER A 19 0.74 -3.83 4.39
C SER A 19 0.44 -4.74 3.19
N GLY A 20 1.47 -5.32 2.56
CA GLY A 20 1.30 -6.32 1.49
C GLY A 20 0.62 -7.62 1.98
N LEU A 21 0.93 -8.07 3.19
CA LEU A 21 0.32 -9.27 3.77
C LEU A 21 -1.16 -9.06 4.11
N ILE A 22 -1.51 -7.88 4.64
CA ILE A 22 -2.90 -7.50 4.91
C ILE A 22 -3.68 -7.45 3.60
N MET A 23 -3.11 -6.81 2.58
CA MET A 23 -3.69 -6.73 1.24
C MET A 23 -3.95 -8.13 0.66
N TYR A 24 -2.98 -9.05 0.78
CA TYR A 24 -3.14 -10.44 0.36
C TYR A 24 -4.26 -11.16 1.13
N SER A 25 -4.34 -10.96 2.45
CA SER A 25 -5.39 -11.60 3.26
C SER A 25 -6.79 -11.07 2.94
N HIS A 26 -6.91 -9.80 2.55
CA HIS A 26 -8.17 -9.15 2.22
C HIS A 26 -8.70 -9.59 0.84
N PHE A 27 -7.81 -9.73 -0.14
CA PHE A 27 -8.14 -10.18 -1.50
C PHE A 27 -8.11 -11.70 -1.68
N LYS A 28 -8.12 -12.48 -0.58
CA LYS A 28 -8.13 -13.94 -0.64
C LYS A 28 -9.41 -14.51 -1.26
N ASP A 29 -10.56 -13.93 -0.91
CA ASP A 29 -11.88 -14.48 -1.24
C ASP A 29 -12.61 -13.66 -2.32
N CYS A 30 -12.26 -12.37 -2.48
CA CYS A 30 -12.82 -11.45 -3.49
C CYS A 30 -11.71 -10.55 -4.05
N ASP A 31 -10.96 -11.06 -5.02
CA ASP A 31 -9.90 -10.34 -5.71
C ASP A 31 -10.47 -9.44 -6.83
N PRO A 32 -10.37 -8.10 -6.71
CA PRO A 32 -10.92 -7.15 -7.67
C PRO A 32 -10.19 -7.17 -9.03
N TRP A 33 -9.04 -7.86 -9.06
CA TRP A 33 -8.31 -8.24 -10.26
C TRP A 33 -9.12 -9.21 -11.13
N THR A 34 -9.56 -10.34 -10.53
CA THR A 34 -10.29 -11.38 -11.24
C THR A 34 -11.74 -10.99 -11.50
N SER A 35 -12.31 -10.10 -10.68
CA SER A 35 -13.63 -9.51 -10.92
C SER A 35 -13.66 -8.46 -12.04
N GLY A 36 -12.52 -8.16 -12.68
CA GLY A 36 -12.43 -7.24 -13.82
C GLY A 36 -12.67 -5.77 -13.49
N MET A 37 -12.61 -5.38 -12.21
CA MET A 37 -12.74 -3.98 -11.79
C MET A 37 -11.46 -3.19 -12.04
N ILE A 38 -10.32 -3.86 -12.21
CA ILE A 38 -8.99 -3.26 -12.35
C ILE A 38 -8.26 -3.91 -13.52
N SER A 39 -7.80 -3.09 -14.49
CA SER A 39 -7.14 -3.57 -15.72
C SER A 39 -5.64 -3.85 -15.55
N ALA A 40 -4.98 -3.27 -14.54
CA ALA A 40 -3.53 -3.35 -14.37
C ALA A 40 -3.14 -3.54 -12.88
N PRO A 41 -2.22 -4.48 -12.55
CA PRO A 41 -2.03 -4.95 -11.18
C PRO A 41 -1.37 -3.88 -10.29
N ASP A 42 -0.76 -2.87 -10.91
CA ASP A 42 -0.22 -1.66 -10.28
C ASP A 42 -1.30 -0.76 -9.66
N GLN A 43 -2.54 -0.80 -10.16
CA GLN A 43 -3.64 0.00 -9.62
C GLN A 43 -4.32 -0.68 -8.41
N LEU A 44 -4.00 -1.94 -8.13
CA LEU A 44 -4.56 -2.71 -7.03
C LEU A 44 -4.23 -2.10 -5.67
N MET A 45 -2.98 -1.65 -5.48
CA MET A 45 -2.52 -1.05 -4.23
C MET A 45 -3.19 0.29 -3.91
N PRO A 46 -3.24 1.29 -4.82
CA PRO A 46 -3.96 2.53 -4.55
C PRO A 46 -5.47 2.30 -4.36
N TYR A 47 -6.08 1.35 -5.08
CA TYR A 47 -7.49 0.98 -4.89
C TYR A 47 -7.75 0.44 -3.47
N PHE A 48 -6.91 -0.51 -3.02
CA PHE A 48 -6.97 -1.07 -1.68
C PHE A 48 -6.84 -0.01 -0.57
N VAL A 49 -5.92 0.94 -0.74
CA VAL A 49 -5.72 2.04 0.21
C VAL A 49 -6.93 2.97 0.24
N MET A 50 -7.55 3.28 -0.91
CA MET A 50 -8.76 4.10 -0.93
C MET A 50 -9.94 3.43 -0.21
N GLU A 51 -10.06 2.11 -0.29
CA GLU A 51 -11.11 1.36 0.40
C GLU A 51 -10.84 1.24 1.92
N LEU A 52 -9.60 0.90 2.30
CA LEU A 52 -9.20 0.75 3.71
C LEU A 52 -9.30 2.08 4.48
N PHE A 53 -8.95 3.20 3.85
CA PHE A 53 -8.99 4.53 4.45
C PHE A 53 -10.24 5.33 4.03
N ALA A 54 -11.29 4.69 3.52
CA ALA A 54 -12.51 5.37 3.07
C ALA A 54 -13.17 6.21 4.19
N THR A 55 -13.01 5.80 5.45
CA THR A 55 -13.52 6.52 6.64
C THR A 55 -12.68 7.72 7.05
N MET A 56 -11.47 7.88 6.52
CA MET A 56 -10.55 8.97 6.88
C MET A 56 -10.10 9.75 5.63
N PRO A 57 -10.82 10.83 5.25
CA PRO A 57 -10.46 11.62 4.08
C PRO A 57 -9.10 12.31 4.27
N GLY A 58 -8.19 12.11 3.31
CA GLY A 58 -6.84 12.71 3.28
C GLY A 58 -5.68 11.71 3.34
N LEU A 59 -5.85 10.61 4.10
CA LEU A 59 -4.86 9.52 4.19
C LEU A 59 -4.56 8.82 2.85
N PRO A 60 -5.56 8.50 2.00
CA PRO A 60 -5.28 7.90 0.69
C PRO A 60 -4.46 8.83 -0.21
N GLY A 61 -4.76 10.13 -0.20
CA GLY A 61 -4.03 11.14 -0.99
C GLY A 61 -2.57 11.29 -0.53
N LEU A 62 -2.33 11.22 0.77
CA LEU A 62 -0.98 11.23 1.34
C LEU A 62 -0.18 10.00 0.88
N PHE A 63 -0.78 8.81 0.93
CA PHE A 63 -0.13 7.57 0.47
C PHE A 63 0.27 7.66 -1.01
N VAL A 64 -0.66 8.09 -1.87
CA VAL A 64 -0.40 8.25 -3.30
C VAL A 64 0.72 9.27 -3.54
N ALA A 65 0.71 10.42 -2.86
CA ALA A 65 1.76 11.43 -2.96
C ALA A 65 3.14 10.88 -2.57
N CYS A 66 3.22 10.11 -1.48
CA CYS A 66 4.46 9.46 -1.05
C CYS A 66 4.95 8.40 -2.04
N ALA A 67 4.06 7.57 -2.58
CA ALA A 67 4.42 6.52 -3.53
C ALA A 67 5.03 7.13 -4.81
N PHE A 68 4.41 8.18 -5.36
CA PHE A 68 4.97 8.90 -6.49
C PHE A 68 6.29 9.59 -6.12
N SER A 69 6.37 10.28 -4.98
CA SER A 69 7.61 10.94 -4.54
C SER A 69 8.80 10.00 -4.34
N GLY A 70 8.56 8.73 -4.01
CA GLY A 70 9.62 7.73 -3.86
C GLY A 70 10.07 7.08 -5.17
N THR A 71 9.29 7.25 -6.25
CA THR A 71 9.58 6.66 -7.57
C THR A 71 10.26 7.65 -8.53
N LEU A 72 10.09 8.96 -8.28
CA LEU A 72 10.66 10.09 -9.04
C LEU A 72 12.07 10.43 -8.56
#